data_AF-A0A067F2U5-F1
#
_entry.id   AF-A0A067F2U5-F1
#
_cell.length_a   1.000
_cell.length_b   1.000
_cell.length_c   1.000
_cell.angle_alpha   90.00
_cell.angle_beta   90.00
_cell.angle_gamma   90.00
#
_symmetry.space_group_name_H-M   'P 1'
#
loop_
_entity.id
_entity.type
_entity.pdbx_description
1 polymer ?
#
loop_
_entity_poly.entity_id
_entity_poly.type
_entity_poly.pdbx_seq_one_letter_code
_entity_poly.pdbx_strand_id
1 'polypeptide(L)'
;WWRELGFKETLSFSRDRLMENYLWAMGIVFEPQFNKCRIELTKFVCILTAIDDMYDIYGSLNELELFTDAVKRWNIGAMEKLPYYMQICYLAMFNFGNDLAYDVLKNHGLNLLSYIKNEWANLCGSYLVEARWFSGGHKPTLNEYLENAWTSVAGPAAIVHA
;
A
#
# COMPACT_ATOMS: atom_id res chain seq x y z
N TRP A 1 10.66 -7.57 -11.43
CA TRP A 1 9.77 -6.78 -10.54
C TRP A 1 10.33 -6.59 -9.13
N TRP A 2 10.20 -7.53 -8.17
CA TRP A 2 10.62 -7.28 -6.76
C TRP A 2 12.08 -6.81 -6.61
N ARG A 3 13.01 -7.52 -7.28
CA ARG A 3 14.43 -7.14 -7.30
C ARG A 3 14.69 -5.78 -7.97
N GLU A 4 13.86 -5.38 -8.93
CA GLU A 4 14.00 -4.11 -9.64
C GLU A 4 13.48 -2.93 -8.80
N LEU A 5 12.55 -3.18 -7.86
CA LEU A 5 12.16 -2.16 -6.88
C LEU A 5 13.33 -1.78 -5.95
N GLY A 6 14.30 -2.66 -5.76
CA GLY A 6 15.47 -2.39 -4.91
C GLY A 6 15.12 -2.15 -3.44
N PHE A 7 13.94 -2.58 -2.98
CA PHE A 7 13.45 -2.35 -1.61
C PHE A 7 14.36 -3.00 -0.57
N LYS A 8 14.96 -4.14 -0.88
CA LYS A 8 15.90 -4.82 0.02
C LYS A 8 17.08 -3.92 0.41
N GLU A 9 17.60 -3.16 -0.54
CA GLU A 9 18.74 -2.27 -0.33
C GLU A 9 18.31 -0.87 0.13
N THR A 10 17.20 -0.35 -0.41
CA THR A 10 16.75 1.04 -0.19
C THR A 10 15.83 1.21 1.02
N LEU A 11 15.10 0.16 1.42
CA LEU A 11 14.14 0.14 2.51
C LEU A 11 14.51 -0.96 3.52
N SER A 12 15.74 -0.90 4.05
CA SER A 12 16.26 -1.93 4.97
C SER A 12 15.47 -2.09 6.28
N PHE A 13 14.56 -1.17 6.58
CA PHE A 13 13.64 -1.27 7.72
C PHE A 13 12.48 -2.24 7.46
N SER A 14 12.14 -2.50 6.19
CA SER A 14 11.01 -3.33 5.82
C SER A 14 11.39 -4.80 5.63
N ARG A 15 10.42 -5.68 5.87
CA ARG A 15 10.54 -7.13 5.74
C ARG A 15 10.66 -7.54 4.25
N ASP A 16 11.76 -8.20 3.87
CA ASP A 16 11.93 -8.83 2.54
C ASP A 16 11.26 -10.21 2.49
N ARG A 17 9.99 -10.25 2.06
CA ARG A 17 9.11 -11.43 2.16
C ARG A 17 8.36 -11.79 0.87
N LEU A 18 8.99 -11.61 -0.29
CA LEU A 18 8.38 -11.90 -1.60
C LEU A 18 7.71 -13.30 -1.67
N MET A 19 8.41 -14.34 -1.21
CA MET A 19 7.91 -15.72 -1.32
C MET A 19 6.70 -15.98 -0.42
N GLU A 20 6.65 -15.36 0.76
CA GLU A 20 5.50 -15.45 1.67
C GLU A 20 4.30 -14.70 1.08
N ASN A 21 4.52 -13.51 0.52
CA ASN A 21 3.48 -12.72 -0.13
C ASN A 21 2.90 -13.43 -1.36
N TYR A 22 3.74 -14.13 -2.13
CA TYR A 22 3.28 -14.96 -3.24
C TYR A 22 2.46 -16.17 -2.76
N LEU A 23 2.85 -16.80 -1.66
CA LEU A 23 2.10 -17.90 -1.06
C LEU A 23 0.70 -17.45 -0.61
N TRP A 24 0.57 -16.24 -0.04
CA TRP A 24 -0.73 -15.64 0.28
C TRP A 24 -1.61 -15.48 -0.96
N ALA A 25 -1.07 -14.93 -2.05
CA ALA A 25 -1.82 -14.76 -3.29
C ALA A 25 -2.29 -16.11 -3.87
N MET A 26 -1.46 -17.16 -3.78
CA MET A 26 -1.84 -18.52 -4.17
C MET A 26 -2.98 -19.10 -3.32
N GLY A 27 -3.04 -18.77 -2.03
CA GLY A 27 -4.13 -19.20 -1.15
C GLY A 27 -5.44 -18.47 -1.39
N ILE A 28 -5.38 -17.18 -1.75
CA ILE A 28 -6.56 -16.35 -2.01
C ILE A 28 -7.16 -16.67 -3.39
N VAL A 29 -6.32 -16.83 -4.42
CA VAL A 29 -6.75 -16.99 -5.81
C VAL A 29 -6.09 -18.24 -6.42
N PHE A 30 -6.52 -19.41 -5.98
CA PHE A 30 -5.86 -20.69 -6.29
C PHE A 30 -6.11 -21.19 -7.72
N GLU A 31 -7.15 -20.70 -8.41
CA GLU A 31 -7.55 -21.24 -9.70
C GLU A 31 -6.51 -20.90 -10.81
N PRO A 32 -6.04 -21.88 -11.60
CA PRO A 32 -4.91 -21.69 -12.50
C PRO A 32 -5.04 -20.53 -13.50
N GLN A 33 -6.25 -20.27 -14.01
CA GLN A 33 -6.53 -19.23 -15.00
C GLN A 33 -6.26 -17.81 -14.49
N PHE A 34 -6.27 -17.58 -13.17
CA PHE A 34 -6.10 -16.26 -12.57
C PHE A 34 -4.64 -15.94 -12.24
N ASN A 35 -3.70 -16.34 -13.12
CA ASN A 35 -2.27 -16.07 -12.90
C ASN A 35 -1.95 -14.57 -12.80
N LYS A 36 -2.61 -13.72 -13.60
CA LYS A 36 -2.41 -12.27 -13.56
C LYS A 36 -2.83 -11.68 -12.22
N CYS A 37 -4.00 -12.07 -11.74
CA CYS A 37 -4.54 -11.68 -10.43
C CYS A 37 -3.55 -12.03 -9.30
N ARG A 38 -3.01 -13.26 -9.29
CA ARG A 38 -1.98 -13.65 -8.30
C ARG A 38 -0.71 -12.80 -8.39
N ILE A 39 -0.26 -12.47 -9.60
CA ILE A 39 0.91 -11.62 -9.80
C ILE A 39 0.64 -10.22 -9.25
N GLU A 40 -0.47 -9.58 -9.63
CA GLU A 40 -0.79 -8.22 -9.19
C GLU A 40 -1.06 -8.16 -7.68
N LEU A 41 -1.75 -9.15 -7.11
CA LEU A 41 -1.95 -9.26 -5.67
C LEU A 41 -0.62 -9.43 -4.92
N THR A 42 0.30 -10.26 -5.44
CA THR A 42 1.65 -10.39 -4.84
C THR A 42 2.39 -9.06 -4.85
N LYS A 43 2.30 -8.31 -5.95
CA LYS A 43 2.94 -6.99 -6.06
C LYS A 43 2.34 -6.00 -5.06
N PHE A 44 1.01 -5.95 -4.99
CA PHE A 44 0.28 -5.14 -4.04
C PHE A 44 0.74 -5.43 -2.61
N VAL A 45 0.73 -6.71 -2.19
CA VAL A 45 1.10 -7.10 -0.82
C VAL A 45 2.56 -6.76 -0.51
N CYS A 46 3.48 -6.89 -1.48
CA CYS A 46 4.88 -6.50 -1.28
C CYS A 46 5.05 -4.99 -1.05
N ILE A 47 4.33 -4.15 -1.82
CA ILE A 47 4.34 -2.69 -1.61
C ILE A 47 3.66 -2.34 -0.29
N LEU A 48 2.52 -2.98 -0.01
CA LEU A 48 1.76 -2.83 1.22
C LEU A 48 2.63 -3.09 2.45
N THR A 49 3.36 -4.21 2.50
CA THR A 49 4.24 -4.55 3.65
C THR A 49 5.27 -3.45 3.91
N ALA A 50 5.84 -2.85 2.87
CA ALA A 50 6.80 -1.77 3.03
C ALA A 50 6.17 -0.47 3.55
N ILE A 51 4.93 -0.18 3.14
CA ILE A 51 4.18 0.96 3.65
C ILE A 51 3.76 0.70 5.11
N ASP A 52 3.24 -0.48 5.43
CA ASP A 52 2.88 -0.93 6.78
C ASP A 52 4.07 -0.77 7.76
N ASP A 53 5.24 -1.34 7.43
CA ASP A 53 6.47 -1.21 8.23
C ASP A 53 6.90 0.25 8.42
N MET A 54 6.65 1.09 7.41
CA MET A 54 6.96 2.50 7.46
C MET A 54 6.04 3.25 8.44
N TYR A 55 4.74 2.94 8.49
CA TYR A 55 3.81 3.56 9.44
C TYR A 55 3.99 3.05 10.87
N ASP A 56 4.30 1.77 11.05
CA ASP A 56 4.33 1.13 12.38
C ASP A 56 5.66 1.28 13.11
N ILE A 57 6.78 1.34 12.38
CA ILE A 57 8.12 1.19 13.00
C ILE A 57 9.05 2.35 12.63
N TYR A 58 9.07 2.78 11.37
CA TYR A 58 10.18 3.59 10.86
C TYR A 58 9.88 5.09 10.76
N GLY A 59 8.74 5.48 10.18
CA GLY A 59 8.42 6.86 9.88
C GLY A 59 8.05 7.65 11.14
N SER A 60 8.55 8.89 11.23
CA SER A 60 8.07 9.81 12.26
C SER A 60 6.67 10.32 11.92
N LEU A 61 5.86 10.67 12.92
CA LEU A 61 4.49 11.13 12.69
C LEU A 61 4.40 12.28 11.67
N ASN A 62 5.32 13.25 11.71
CA ASN A 62 5.37 14.34 10.74
C ASN A 62 5.63 13.86 9.31
N GLU A 63 6.49 12.86 9.12
CA GLU A 63 6.74 12.27 7.80
C GLU A 63 5.52 11.46 7.33
N LEU A 64 4.85 10.73 8.23
CA LEU A 64 3.66 9.95 7.92
C LEU A 64 2.47 10.82 7.49
N GLU A 65 2.31 12.00 8.11
CA GLU A 65 1.35 13.03 7.67
C GLU A 65 1.64 13.50 6.25
N LEU A 66 2.92 13.78 5.93
CA LEU A 66 3.34 14.18 4.58
C LEU A 66 3.11 13.06 3.56
N PHE A 67 3.42 11.81 3.91
CA PHE A 67 3.18 10.67 3.04
C PHE A 67 1.69 10.47 2.77
N THR A 68 0.86 10.52 3.80
CA THR A 68 -0.61 10.42 3.66
C THR A 68 -1.17 11.53 2.78
N ASP A 69 -0.71 12.77 2.94
CA ASP A 69 -1.09 13.89 2.08
C ASP A 69 -0.65 13.66 0.62
N ALA A 70 0.55 13.13 0.41
CA ALA A 70 1.04 12.82 -0.92
C ALA A 70 0.20 11.75 -1.62
N VAL A 71 -0.16 10.67 -0.90
CA VAL A 71 -1.05 9.61 -1.41
C VAL A 71 -2.42 10.18 -1.81
N LYS A 72 -3.00 11.06 -0.99
CA LYS A 72 -4.28 11.73 -1.30
C LYS A 72 -4.21 12.59 -2.57
N ARG A 73 -3.08 13.26 -2.81
CA ARG A 73 -2.87 14.12 -3.99
C ARG A 73 -2.61 13.33 -5.28
N TRP A 74 -2.04 12.13 -5.17
CA TRP A 74 -1.76 11.19 -6.26
C TRP A 74 -1.20 11.85 -7.54
N ASN A 75 -0.04 12.47 -7.42
CA ASN A 75 0.73 13.00 -8.55
C ASN A 75 2.24 12.99 -8.24
N ILE A 76 3.07 13.10 -9.27
CA ILE A 76 4.54 13.01 -9.13
C ILE A 76 5.09 14.15 -8.24
N GLY A 77 4.59 15.37 -8.39
CA GLY A 77 5.05 16.52 -7.59
C GLY A 77 4.77 16.41 -6.09
N ALA A 78 3.82 15.55 -5.69
CA ALA A 78 3.52 15.32 -4.28
C ALA A 78 4.70 14.69 -3.52
N MET A 79 5.60 13.98 -4.21
CA MET A 79 6.74 13.31 -3.59
C MET A 79 7.91 14.25 -3.25
N GLU A 80 7.94 15.47 -3.82
CA GLU A 80 9.07 16.41 -3.65
C GLU A 80 9.33 16.79 -2.19
N LYS A 81 8.29 16.72 -1.35
CA LYS A 81 8.37 17.04 0.08
C LYS A 81 8.71 15.83 0.96
N LEU A 82 8.75 14.63 0.38
CA LEU A 82 8.98 13.39 1.12
C LEU A 82 10.49 13.14 1.27
N PRO A 83 10.92 12.51 2.38
CA PRO A 83 12.25 11.93 2.48
C PRO A 83 12.52 10.92 1.36
N TYR A 84 13.80 10.74 0.99
CA TYR A 84 14.18 9.89 -0.15
C TYR A 84 13.60 8.46 -0.09
N TYR A 85 13.63 7.81 1.07
CA TYR A 85 13.07 6.46 1.23
C TYR A 85 11.55 6.43 0.98
N MET A 86 10.83 7.45 1.43
CA MET A 86 9.39 7.60 1.20
C MET A 86 9.07 7.88 -0.27
N GLN A 87 9.93 8.61 -0.98
CA GLN A 87 9.78 8.81 -2.43
C GLN A 87 9.84 7.48 -3.18
N ILE A 88 10.73 6.58 -2.78
CA ILE A 88 10.84 5.24 -3.36
C ILE A 88 9.55 4.43 -3.13
N CYS A 89 9.06 4.39 -1.88
CA CYS A 89 7.79 3.73 -1.55
C CYS A 89 6.62 4.33 -2.36
N TYR A 90 6.51 5.66 -2.37
CA TYR A 90 5.45 6.38 -3.05
C TYR A 90 5.46 6.11 -4.56
N LEU A 91 6.64 6.15 -5.18
CA LEU A 91 6.78 5.92 -6.62
C LEU A 91 6.43 4.48 -7.00
N ALA A 92 6.80 3.49 -6.17
CA ALA A 92 6.41 2.10 -6.39
C ALA A 92 4.89 1.91 -6.33
N MET A 93 4.24 2.46 -5.29
CA MET A 93 2.78 2.46 -5.14
C MET A 93 2.08 3.19 -6.30
N PHE A 94 2.56 4.38 -6.64
CA PHE A 94 2.02 5.22 -7.71
C PHE A 94 2.13 4.51 -9.07
N ASN A 95 3.30 3.98 -9.42
CA ASN A 95 3.49 3.28 -10.69
C ASN A 95 2.63 2.03 -10.77
N PHE A 96 2.61 1.21 -9.71
CA PHE A 96 1.76 0.02 -9.64
C PHE A 96 0.28 0.35 -9.88
N GLY A 97 -0.25 1.35 -9.16
CA GLY A 97 -1.66 1.73 -9.29
C GLY A 97 -2.01 2.29 -10.67
N ASN A 98 -1.13 3.09 -11.28
CA ASN A 98 -1.36 3.63 -12.62
C ASN A 98 -1.21 2.55 -13.71
N ASP A 99 -0.25 1.64 -13.58
CA ASP A 99 -0.05 0.52 -14.51
C ASP A 99 -1.25 -0.43 -14.47
N LEU A 100 -1.75 -0.75 -13.28
CA LEU A 100 -2.96 -1.56 -13.11
C LEU A 100 -4.18 -0.89 -13.75
N ALA A 101 -4.39 0.41 -13.48
CA ALA A 101 -5.49 1.17 -14.06
C ALA A 101 -5.42 1.22 -15.60
N TYR A 102 -4.22 1.40 -16.15
CA TYR A 102 -3.98 1.41 -17.59
C TYR A 102 -4.27 0.05 -18.23
N ASP A 103 -3.78 -1.02 -17.62
CA ASP A 103 -3.99 -2.38 -18.08
C ASP A 103 -5.49 -2.74 -18.13
N VAL A 104 -6.24 -2.36 -17.10
CA VAL A 104 -7.69 -2.60 -17.06
C VAL A 104 -8.42 -1.76 -18.10
N LEU A 105 -8.06 -0.49 -18.25
CA LEU A 105 -8.65 0.38 -19.27
C LEU A 105 -8.40 -0.17 -20.68
N LYS A 106 -7.17 -0.61 -20.96
CA LYS A 106 -6.77 -1.14 -22.27
C LYS A 106 -7.48 -2.45 -22.62
N ASN A 107 -7.59 -3.38 -21.66
CA ASN A 107 -8.10 -4.72 -21.92
C ASN A 107 -9.60 -4.88 -21.70
N HIS A 108 -10.21 -4.02 -20.86
CA HIS A 108 -11.61 -4.13 -20.45
C HIS A 108 -12.42 -2.85 -20.65
N GLY A 109 -11.81 -1.73 -21.05
CA GLY A 109 -12.50 -0.46 -21.27
C GLY A 109 -12.97 0.23 -19.99
N LEU A 110 -12.53 -0.21 -18.81
CA LEU A 110 -12.94 0.33 -17.52
C LEU A 110 -11.86 1.25 -16.94
N ASN A 111 -12.23 2.49 -16.61
CA ASN A 111 -11.33 3.41 -15.92
C ASN A 111 -11.46 3.26 -14.40
N LEU A 112 -10.52 2.54 -13.79
CA LEU A 112 -10.52 2.26 -12.35
C LEU A 112 -9.61 3.19 -11.53
N LEU A 113 -8.96 4.17 -12.16
CA LEU A 113 -7.94 4.97 -11.50
C LEU A 113 -8.48 5.68 -10.25
N SER A 114 -9.70 6.21 -10.29
CA SER A 114 -10.32 6.85 -9.12
C SER A 114 -10.52 5.88 -7.94
N TYR A 115 -10.88 4.63 -8.22
CA TYR A 115 -11.09 3.61 -7.18
C TYR A 115 -9.76 3.21 -6.53
N ILE A 116 -8.74 2.96 -7.36
CA ILE A 116 -7.37 2.67 -6.90
C ILE A 116 -6.84 3.80 -6.01
N LYS A 117 -6.97 5.06 -6.46
CA LYS A 117 -6.55 6.23 -5.68
C LYS A 117 -7.25 6.32 -4.33
N ASN A 118 -8.57 6.20 -4.34
CA ASN A 118 -9.37 6.29 -3.13
C ASN A 118 -8.98 5.22 -2.13
N GLU A 119 -8.69 4.00 -2.60
CA GLU A 119 -8.40 2.90 -1.70
C GLU A 119 -7.01 2.95 -1.08
N TRP A 120 -6.01 3.40 -1.81
CA TRP A 120 -4.71 3.75 -1.21
C TRP A 120 -4.82 4.90 -0.21
N ALA A 121 -5.64 5.91 -0.50
CA ALA A 121 -5.86 7.04 0.39
C ALA A 121 -6.60 6.64 1.69
N ASN A 122 -7.59 5.74 1.58
CA ASN A 122 -8.30 5.18 2.72
C ASN A 122 -7.35 4.37 3.61
N LEU A 123 -6.59 3.46 3.00
CA LEU A 123 -5.62 2.60 3.71
C LEU A 123 -4.52 3.41 4.43
N CYS A 124 -3.86 4.34 3.73
CA CYS A 124 -2.84 5.19 4.36
C CYS A 124 -3.47 6.10 5.43
N GLY A 125 -4.73 6.53 5.22
CA GLY A 125 -5.49 7.26 6.23
C GLY A 125 -5.71 6.45 7.50
N SER A 126 -6.08 5.17 7.39
CA SER A 126 -6.29 4.29 8.56
C SER A 126 -4.97 3.97 9.28
N TYR A 127 -3.86 3.81 8.54
CA TYR A 127 -2.54 3.69 9.15
C TYR A 127 -2.13 4.95 9.92
N LEU A 128 -2.42 6.14 9.36
CA LEU A 128 -2.13 7.40 10.07
C LEU A 128 -2.95 7.55 11.36
N VAL A 129 -4.19 7.07 11.38
CA VAL A 129 -5.00 7.04 12.61
C VAL A 129 -4.32 6.20 13.69
N GLU A 130 -3.86 5.00 13.35
CA GLU A 130 -3.14 4.12 14.27
C GLU A 130 -1.81 4.72 14.73
N ALA A 131 -1.03 5.32 13.81
CA ALA A 131 0.21 6.00 14.15
C ALA A 131 -0.02 7.19 15.11
N ARG A 132 -1.10 7.95 14.94
CA ARG A 132 -1.51 9.02 15.87
C ARG A 132 -1.92 8.47 17.23
N TRP A 133 -2.65 7.36 17.27
CA TRP A 133 -2.99 6.71 18.54
C TRP A 133 -1.74 6.28 19.30
N PHE A 134 -0.82 5.60 18.61
CA PHE A 134 0.44 5.14 19.18
C PHE A 134 1.30 6.31 19.69
N SER A 135 1.56 7.32 18.84
CA SER A 135 2.37 8.48 19.21
C SER A 135 1.75 9.35 20.31
N GLY A 136 0.42 9.42 20.36
CA GLY A 136 -0.33 10.21 21.35
C GLY A 136 -0.61 9.46 22.65
N GLY A 137 -0.29 8.16 22.73
CA GLY A 137 -0.63 7.31 23.87
C GLY A 137 -2.15 7.08 24.03
N HIS A 138 -2.94 7.28 22.97
CA HIS A 138 -4.37 7.02 22.97
C HIS A 138 -4.61 5.51 22.96
N LYS A 139 -5.54 5.06 23.82
CA LYS A 139 -5.97 3.67 23.87
C LYS A 139 -7.40 3.62 23.35
N PRO A 140 -7.62 3.22 22.08
CA PRO A 140 -8.96 3.24 21.51
C PRO A 140 -9.87 2.25 22.23
N THR A 141 -11.17 2.53 22.22
CA THR A 141 -12.16 1.53 22.61
C THR A 141 -12.19 0.39 21.58
N LEU A 142 -12.76 -0.77 21.94
CA LEU A 142 -12.89 -1.88 21.00
C LEU A 142 -13.62 -1.47 19.71
N ASN A 143 -14.71 -0.72 19.82
CA ASN A 143 -15.48 -0.29 18.65
C ASN A 143 -14.67 0.69 17.79
N GLU A 144 -14.04 1.69 18.40
CA GLU A 144 -13.18 2.66 17.71
C GLU A 144 -12.02 1.97 16.97
N TYR A 145 -11.37 1.00 17.64
CA TYR A 145 -10.32 0.20 17.00
C TYR A 145 -10.87 -0.60 15.82
N LEU A 146 -11.97 -1.33 15.99
CA LEU A 146 -12.54 -2.18 14.94
C LEU A 146 -13.02 -1.38 13.73
N GLU A 147 -13.52 -0.16 13.93
CA GLU A 147 -13.93 0.76 12.86
C GLU A 147 -12.75 1.19 11.97
N ASN A 148 -11.52 1.20 12.49
CA ASN A 148 -10.30 1.48 11.72
C ASN A 148 -9.62 0.20 11.22
N ALA A 149 -9.52 -0.81 12.09
CA ALA A 149 -8.71 -2.02 11.90
C ALA A 149 -9.10 -2.85 10.68
N TRP A 150 -10.40 -2.87 10.33
CA TRP A 150 -10.86 -3.58 9.14
C TRP A 150 -10.37 -2.96 7.82
N THR A 151 -9.98 -1.68 7.86
CA THR A 151 -9.34 -0.97 6.75
C THR A 151 -7.82 -1.08 6.82
N SER A 152 -7.20 -0.88 7.99
CA SER A 152 -5.74 -0.93 8.15
C SER A 152 -5.15 -2.33 7.94
N VAL A 153 -5.94 -3.40 8.12
CA VAL A 153 -5.54 -4.76 7.72
C VAL A 153 -5.43 -4.95 6.19
N ALA A 154 -5.81 -3.94 5.40
CA ALA A 154 -5.69 -3.88 3.95
C ALA A 154 -6.48 -4.92 3.14
N GLY A 155 -7.37 -5.67 3.78
CA GLY A 155 -8.25 -6.65 3.12
C GLY A 155 -9.05 -6.05 1.95
N PRO A 156 -9.78 -4.93 2.14
CA PRO A 156 -10.49 -4.24 1.06
C PRO A 156 -9.56 -3.81 -0.08
N ALA A 157 -8.40 -3.24 0.27
CA ALA A 157 -7.40 -2.80 -0.71
C ALA A 157 -6.83 -3.97 -1.52
N ALA A 158 -6.59 -5.13 -0.90
CA ALA A 158 -6.13 -6.34 -1.59
C ALA A 158 -7.15 -6.82 -2.63
N ILE A 159 -8.45 -6.76 -2.31
CA ILE A 159 -9.53 -7.17 -3.22
C ILE A 159 -9.65 -6.20 -4.41
N VAL A 160 -9.48 -4.89 -4.19
CA VAL A 160 -9.55 -3.88 -5.25
C VAL A 160 -8.38 -3.98 -6.24
N HIS A 161 -7.22 -4.44 -5.80
CA HIS A 161 -5.98 -4.48 -6.59
C HIS A 161 -5.61 -5.86 -7.18
N ALA A 162 -6.47 -6.86 -6.97
CA ALA A 162 -6.32 -8.22 -7.49
C ALA A 162 -7.09 -8.40 -8.81
#